data_AF-A0A916F7G4-F1
#
_entry.id   AF-A0A916F7G4-F1
#
_cell.length_a   1.000
_cell.length_b   1.000
_cell.length_c   1.000
_cell.angle_alpha   90.00
_cell.angle_beta   90.00
_cell.angle_gamma   90.00
#
_symmetry.space_group_name_H-M   'P 1'
#
loop_
_entity.id
_entity.type
_entity.pdbx_description
1 polymer ?
#
loop_
_entity_poly.entity_id
_entity_poly.type
_entity_poly.pdbx_seq_one_letter_code
_entity_poly.pdbx_strand_id
1 'polypeptide(L)'
;MILQFFSSPIGIAAILSFFIGSFGYVIIKMWIQPLMRYRLLKAKVGALMNTAENLSGEGRPAAFPAEDIRRTAAKLADCHSNTLPQWYQLVLANRNESPDSAVADLMALANVKDRQHAPKRIAKVRAALRLTLKK
;
A
#
# COMPACT_ATOMS: atom_id res chain seq x y z
N MET A 1 -29.08 29.23 19.45
CA MET A 1 -28.20 28.99 20.61
C MET A 1 -27.59 27.58 20.61
N ILE A 2 -28.37 26.51 20.33
CA ILE A 2 -27.86 25.12 20.26
C ILE A 2 -26.78 24.94 19.17
N LEU A 3 -26.92 25.56 17.99
CA LEU A 3 -25.90 25.45 16.92
C LEU A 3 -24.54 26.07 17.27
N GLN A 4 -24.45 27.03 18.19
CA GLN A 4 -23.16 27.63 18.58
C GLN A 4 -22.37 26.74 19.54
N PHE A 5 -23.04 25.89 20.32
CA PHE A 5 -22.39 24.95 21.22
C PHE A 5 -21.62 23.87 20.45
N PHE A 6 -22.21 23.37 19.35
CA PHE A 6 -21.57 22.38 18.46
C PHE A 6 -20.34 22.92 17.72
N SER A 7 -20.24 24.25 17.54
CA SER A 7 -19.08 24.89 16.91
C SER A 7 -18.02 25.36 17.91
N SER A 8 -18.31 25.28 19.21
CA SER A 8 -17.37 25.65 20.26
C SER A 8 -16.31 24.54 20.44
N PRO A 9 -15.03 24.88 20.68
CA PRO A 9 -13.97 23.89 20.84
C PRO A 9 -14.25 22.89 21.98
N ILE A 10 -14.97 23.33 23.03
CA ILE A 10 -15.38 22.49 24.16
C ILE A 10 -16.48 21.51 23.77
N GLY A 11 -17.50 21.97 23.04
CA GLY A 11 -18.57 21.10 22.54
C GLY A 11 -18.04 20.04 21.56
N ILE A 12 -17.13 20.43 20.66
CA ILE A 12 -16.43 19.52 19.76
C ILE A 12 -15.62 18.48 20.55
N ALA A 13 -14.87 18.89 21.57
CA ALA A 13 -14.07 17.98 22.40
C ALA A 13 -14.93 16.97 23.17
N ALA A 14 -16.06 17.39 23.73
CA ALA A 14 -16.97 16.50 24.45
C ALA A 14 -17.57 15.42 23.52
N ILE A 15 -17.99 15.84 22.32
CA ILE A 15 -18.52 14.93 21.30
C ILE A 15 -17.44 13.95 20.83
N LEU A 16 -16.24 14.45 20.48
CA LEU A 16 -15.12 13.58 20.09
C LEU A 16 -14.79 12.58 21.19
N SER A 17 -14.73 13.01 22.45
CA SER A 17 -14.40 12.12 23.57
C SER A 17 -15.45 11.02 23.75
N PHE A 18 -16.73 11.35 23.58
CA PHE A 18 -17.81 10.35 23.62
C PHE A 18 -17.69 9.34 22.47
N PHE A 19 -17.48 9.82 21.23
CA PHE A 19 -17.30 8.93 20.07
C PHE A 19 -16.01 8.09 20.16
N ILE A 20 -14.91 8.66 20.66
CA ILE A 20 -13.66 7.95 20.88
C ILE A 20 -13.82 6.90 21.99
N GLY A 21 -14.53 7.22 23.07
CA GLY A 21 -14.82 6.25 24.12
C GLY A 21 -15.72 5.11 23.64
N SER A 22 -16.79 5.42 22.92
CA SER A 22 -17.79 4.44 22.49
C SER A 22 -17.39 3.63 21.26
N PHE A 23 -16.71 4.25 20.29
CA PHE A 23 -16.38 3.65 18.99
C PHE A 23 -14.87 3.57 18.72
N GLY A 24 -14.02 4.05 19.62
CA GLY A 24 -12.57 4.11 19.41
C GLY A 24 -11.97 2.78 19.00
N TYR A 25 -12.32 1.69 19.69
CA TYR A 25 -11.84 0.35 19.34
C TYR A 25 -12.24 -0.06 17.91
N VAL A 26 -13.49 0.19 17.52
CA VAL A 26 -14.01 -0.14 16.18
C VAL A 26 -13.29 0.69 15.12
N ILE A 27 -13.13 2.00 15.35
CA ILE A 27 -12.43 2.91 14.44
C ILE A 27 -10.98 2.48 14.27
N ILE A 28 -10.27 2.17 15.36
CA ILE A 28 -8.86 1.71 15.31
C ILE A 28 -8.75 0.42 14.49
N LYS A 29 -9.58 -0.58 14.80
CA LYS A 29 -9.52 -1.90 14.15
C LYS A 29 -9.91 -1.85 12.67
N MET A 30 -10.91 -1.04 12.33
CA MET A 30 -11.47 -1.00 10.97
C MET A 30 -10.77 0.05 10.09
N TRP A 31 -10.11 1.07 10.64
CA TRP A 31 -9.52 2.15 9.83
C TRP A 31 -8.00 2.18 9.97
N ILE A 32 -7.49 2.24 11.21
CA ILE A 32 -6.05 2.42 11.42
C ILE A 32 -5.28 1.15 11.04
N GLN A 33 -5.72 -0.02 11.52
CA GLN A 33 -5.06 -1.29 11.25
C GLN A 33 -4.93 -1.64 9.75
N PRO A 34 -6.00 -1.56 8.92
CA PRO A 34 -5.86 -1.88 7.50
C PRO A 34 -5.00 -0.86 6.74
N LEU A 35 -5.07 0.42 7.09
CA LEU A 35 -4.20 1.44 6.51
C LEU A 35 -2.72 1.16 6.83
N MET A 36 -2.40 0.82 8.08
CA MET A 36 -1.03 0.48 8.47
C MET A 36 -0.52 -0.76 7.73
N ARG A 37 -1.35 -1.81 7.59
CA ARG A 37 -1.00 -3.03 6.85
C ARG A 37 -0.69 -2.71 5.38
N TYR A 38 -1.52 -1.91 4.72
CA TYR A 38 -1.28 -1.48 3.34
C TYR A 38 0.03 -0.68 3.20
N ARG A 39 0.27 0.29 4.09
CA ARG A 39 1.50 1.10 4.05
C ARG A 39 2.75 0.28 4.28
N LEU A 40 2.71 -0.67 5.21
CA LEU A 40 3.81 -1.60 5.46
C LEU A 40 4.10 -2.46 4.22
N LEU A 41 3.04 -2.97 3.59
CA LEU A 41 3.18 -3.82 2.41
C LEU A 41 3.68 -3.05 1.20
N LYS A 42 3.21 -1.81 1.00
CA LYS A 42 3.74 -0.87 0.01
C LYS A 42 5.24 -0.60 0.20
N ALA A 43 5.66 -0.37 1.45
CA ALA A 43 7.07 -0.19 1.77
C ALA A 43 7.89 -1.46 1.49
N LYS A 44 7.34 -2.64 1.80
CA LYS A 44 7.98 -3.93 1.50
C LYS A 44 8.14 -4.17 0.00
N VAL A 45 7.13 -3.84 -0.81
CA VAL A 45 7.22 -3.88 -2.28
C VAL A 45 8.33 -2.94 -2.76
N GLY A 46 8.40 -1.71 -2.23
CA GLY A 46 9.47 -0.77 -2.57
C GLY A 46 10.87 -1.30 -2.25
N ALA A 47 11.05 -1.92 -1.08
CA ALA A 47 12.30 -2.57 -0.71
C ALA A 47 12.67 -3.70 -1.68
N LEU A 48 11.71 -4.58 -2.01
CA LEU A 48 11.94 -5.67 -2.97
C LEU A 48 12.30 -5.14 -4.36
N MET A 49 11.68 -4.06 -4.82
CA MET A 49 12.00 -3.44 -6.11
C MET A 49 13.41 -2.83 -6.11
N ASN A 50 13.83 -2.18 -5.02
CA ASN A 50 15.20 -1.68 -4.89
C ASN A 50 16.23 -2.82 -4.93
N THR A 51 15.96 -3.92 -4.21
CA THR A 51 16.83 -5.11 -4.24
C THR A 51 16.88 -5.72 -5.65
N ALA A 52 15.73 -5.87 -6.30
CA ALA A 52 15.62 -6.41 -7.66
C ALA A 52 16.36 -5.54 -8.70
N GLU A 53 16.34 -4.22 -8.55
CA GLU A 53 17.03 -3.28 -9.42
C GLU A 53 18.56 -3.34 -9.23
N ASN A 54 19.04 -3.33 -7.98
CA ASN A 54 20.47 -3.46 -7.67
C ASN A 54 21.04 -4.77 -8.24
N LEU A 55 20.29 -5.86 -8.08
CA LEU A 55 20.65 -7.18 -8.59
C LEU A 55 20.67 -7.24 -10.13
N SER A 56 19.80 -6.45 -10.79
CA SER A 56 19.77 -6.35 -12.26
C SER A 56 20.94 -5.52 -12.81
N GLY A 57 21.38 -4.49 -12.07
CA GLY A 57 22.47 -3.59 -12.49
C GLY A 57 23.87 -4.20 -12.36
N GLU A 58 24.10 -5.11 -11.41
CA GLU A 58 25.43 -5.70 -11.17
C GLU A 58 25.80 -6.86 -12.12
N GLY A 59 24.95 -7.20 -13.11
CA GLY A 59 25.20 -8.32 -14.04
C GLY A 59 25.25 -9.70 -13.38
N ARG A 60 25.04 -9.79 -12.06
CA ARG A 60 25.06 -11.04 -11.30
C ARG A 60 23.89 -11.93 -11.72
N PRO A 61 24.04 -13.27 -11.68
CA PRO A 61 22.93 -14.21 -11.72
C PRO A 61 22.17 -14.15 -10.41
N ALA A 62 21.51 -13.02 -10.18
CA ALA A 62 20.57 -12.91 -9.10
C ALA A 62 19.35 -13.75 -9.47
N ALA A 63 19.18 -14.86 -8.75
CA ALA A 63 17.85 -15.43 -8.60
C ALA A 63 17.00 -14.33 -7.98
N PHE A 64 16.16 -13.67 -8.79
CA PHE A 64 15.10 -12.83 -8.22
C PHE A 64 14.41 -13.67 -7.15
N PRO A 65 14.14 -13.12 -5.97
CA PRO A 65 13.41 -13.85 -4.94
C PRO A 65 11.94 -13.95 -5.37
N ALA A 66 11.69 -14.73 -6.41
CA ALA A 66 10.41 -14.87 -7.10
C ALA A 66 9.32 -15.31 -6.14
N GLU A 67 9.68 -16.15 -5.16
CA GLU A 67 8.80 -16.59 -4.10
C GLU A 67 8.40 -15.43 -3.18
N ASP A 68 9.34 -14.56 -2.77
CA ASP A 68 9.01 -13.40 -1.96
C ASP A 68 8.19 -12.36 -2.74
N ILE A 69 8.47 -12.18 -4.02
CA ILE A 69 7.70 -11.29 -4.91
C ILE A 69 6.27 -11.83 -5.06
N ARG A 70 6.09 -13.13 -5.36
CA ARG A 70 4.78 -13.79 -5.45
C ARG A 70 4.00 -13.69 -4.15
N ARG A 71 4.63 -14.03 -3.03
CA ARG A 71 4.01 -13.95 -1.70
C ARG A 71 3.61 -12.52 -1.36
N THR A 72 4.43 -11.53 -1.70
CA THR A 72 4.13 -10.12 -1.45
C THR A 72 3.02 -9.61 -2.37
N ALA A 73 3.01 -10.02 -3.64
CA ALA A 73 1.94 -9.71 -4.60
C ALA A 73 0.59 -10.30 -4.14
N ALA A 74 0.57 -11.56 -3.71
CA ALA A 74 -0.64 -12.20 -3.19
C ALA A 74 -1.18 -11.49 -1.94
N LYS A 75 -0.28 -11.11 -1.01
CA LYS A 75 -0.66 -10.32 0.17
C LYS A 75 -1.18 -8.94 -0.20
N LEU A 76 -0.69 -8.34 -1.29
CA LEU A 76 -1.11 -7.01 -1.74
C LEU A 76 -2.49 -7.07 -2.36
N ALA A 77 -2.75 -8.09 -3.18
CA ALA A 77 -4.07 -8.38 -3.71
C ALA A 77 -5.08 -8.58 -2.58
N ASP A 78 -4.78 -9.48 -1.62
CA ASP A 78 -5.66 -9.76 -0.48
C ASP A 78 -5.88 -8.53 0.42
N CYS A 79 -4.84 -7.74 0.67
CA CYS A 79 -4.97 -6.51 1.44
C CYS A 79 -5.85 -5.49 0.70
N HIS A 80 -5.75 -5.40 -0.63
CA HIS A 80 -6.54 -4.46 -1.44
C HIS A 80 -8.01 -4.88 -1.50
N SER A 81 -8.29 -6.16 -1.78
CA SER A 81 -9.66 -6.67 -1.98
C SER A 81 -10.43 -6.89 -0.67
N ASN A 82 -9.78 -7.43 0.36
CA ASN A 82 -10.47 -7.96 1.54
C ASN A 82 -10.24 -7.13 2.81
N THR A 83 -9.13 -6.39 2.89
CA THR A 83 -8.75 -5.67 4.12
C THR A 83 -8.95 -4.16 4.01
N LEU A 84 -8.85 -3.60 2.81
CA LEU A 84 -8.93 -2.16 2.61
C LEU A 84 -10.38 -1.67 2.62
N PRO A 85 -10.71 -0.64 3.41
CA PRO A 85 -12.02 0.00 3.31
C PRO A 85 -12.24 0.64 1.93
N GLN A 86 -13.46 0.55 1.39
CA GLN A 86 -13.82 1.08 0.06
C GLN A 86 -13.52 2.58 -0.09
N TRP A 87 -13.75 3.38 0.97
CA TRP A 87 -13.41 4.80 0.96
C TRP A 87 -11.91 5.03 0.74
N TYR A 88 -11.05 4.14 1.23
CA TYR A 88 -9.61 4.26 1.04
C TYR A 88 -9.18 3.81 -0.35
N GLN A 89 -9.86 2.81 -0.95
CA GLN A 89 -9.67 2.47 -2.37
C GLN A 89 -9.98 3.66 -3.28
N LEU A 90 -11.05 4.41 -2.98
CA LEU A 90 -11.37 5.67 -3.67
C LEU A 90 -10.27 6.73 -3.51
N VAL A 91 -9.69 6.84 -2.30
CA VAL A 91 -8.54 7.73 -2.06
C VAL A 91 -7.32 7.30 -2.89
N LEU A 92 -7.06 5.99 -3.02
CA LEU A 92 -5.99 5.48 -3.88
C LEU A 92 -6.24 5.79 -5.36
N ALA A 93 -7.47 5.60 -5.83
CA ALA A 93 -7.87 5.94 -7.19
C ALA A 93 -7.68 7.44 -7.48
N ASN A 94 -8.09 8.32 -6.56
CA ASN A 94 -7.86 9.77 -6.68
C ASN A 94 -6.36 10.13 -6.67
N ARG A 95 -5.54 9.31 -6.01
CA ARG A 95 -4.07 9.42 -6.05
C ARG A 95 -3.46 8.76 -7.28
N ASN A 96 -4.23 8.26 -8.24
CA ASN A 96 -3.72 7.47 -9.38
C ASN A 96 -2.83 6.29 -8.93
N GLU A 97 -3.07 5.73 -7.75
CA GLU A 97 -2.44 4.49 -7.28
C GLU A 97 -3.33 3.30 -7.68
N SER A 98 -2.75 2.31 -8.36
CA SER A 98 -3.43 1.08 -8.77
C SER A 98 -2.72 -0.15 -8.18
N PRO A 99 -3.15 -0.61 -6.98
CA PRO A 99 -2.61 -1.82 -6.37
C PRO A 99 -2.78 -3.05 -7.27
N ASP A 100 -3.90 -3.17 -7.98
CA ASP A 100 -4.19 -4.31 -8.85
C ASP A 100 -3.24 -4.36 -10.06
N SER A 101 -2.96 -3.21 -10.68
CA SER A 101 -1.94 -3.12 -11.74
C SER A 101 -0.56 -3.49 -11.22
N ALA A 102 -0.22 -3.06 -10.00
CA ALA A 102 1.05 -3.41 -9.38
C ALA A 102 1.18 -4.90 -9.08
N VAL A 103 0.11 -5.56 -8.61
CA VAL A 103 0.08 -7.02 -8.40
C VAL A 103 0.31 -7.76 -9.70
N ALA A 104 -0.34 -7.35 -10.79
CA ALA A 104 -0.17 -7.99 -12.10
C ALA A 104 1.29 -7.89 -12.58
N ASP A 105 1.90 -6.71 -12.47
CA ASP A 105 3.30 -6.51 -12.86
C ASP A 105 4.30 -7.21 -11.90
N LEU A 106 3.98 -7.33 -10.60
CA LEU A 106 4.77 -8.11 -9.64
C LEU A 106 4.72 -9.62 -9.93
N MET A 107 3.53 -10.16 -10.22
CA MET A 107 3.36 -11.56 -10.60
C MET A 107 4.07 -11.86 -11.92
N ALA A 108 4.00 -10.94 -12.89
CA ALA A 108 4.77 -11.03 -14.11
C ALA A 108 6.28 -11.04 -13.82
N LEU A 109 6.77 -10.10 -13.00
CA LEU A 109 8.19 -10.02 -12.62
C LEU A 109 8.70 -11.29 -11.96
N ALA A 110 7.91 -11.93 -11.09
CA ALA A 110 8.27 -13.21 -10.48
C ALA A 110 8.39 -14.37 -11.49
N ASN A 111 7.74 -14.26 -12.65
CA ASN A 111 7.79 -15.24 -13.72
C ASN A 111 8.83 -14.91 -14.81
N VAL A 112 9.42 -13.72 -14.77
CA VAL A 112 10.42 -13.29 -15.76
C VAL A 112 11.70 -14.10 -15.57
N LYS A 113 12.02 -14.95 -16.54
CA LYS A 113 13.33 -15.61 -16.66
C LYS A 113 14.37 -14.71 -17.35
N ASP A 114 13.93 -13.73 -18.13
CA ASP A 114 14.79 -12.86 -18.94
C ASP A 114 15.05 -11.50 -18.27
N ARG A 115 16.32 -11.26 -17.92
CA ARG A 115 16.79 -10.08 -17.19
C ARG A 115 16.49 -8.76 -17.94
N GLN A 116 16.34 -8.77 -19.26
CA GLN A 116 16.09 -7.55 -20.03
C GLN A 116 14.69 -6.95 -19.78
N HIS A 117 13.72 -7.78 -19.36
CA HIS A 117 12.36 -7.32 -19.09
C HIS A 117 12.10 -6.91 -17.63
N ALA A 118 12.98 -7.31 -16.71
CA ALA A 118 12.89 -6.97 -15.30
C ALA A 118 12.84 -5.45 -15.02
N PRO A 119 13.74 -4.59 -15.57
CA PRO A 119 13.72 -3.16 -15.26
C PRO A 119 12.44 -2.46 -15.74
N LYS A 120 11.90 -2.86 -16.91
CA LYS A 120 10.63 -2.32 -17.42
C LYS A 120 9.46 -2.67 -16.50
N ARG A 121 9.44 -3.87 -15.92
CA ARG A 121 8.40 -4.30 -14.97
C ARG A 121 8.55 -3.62 -13.61
N ILE A 122 9.78 -3.47 -13.11
CA ILE A 122 10.07 -2.72 -11.88
C ILE A 122 9.58 -1.27 -12.01
N ALA A 123 9.85 -0.61 -13.15
CA ALA A 123 9.37 0.74 -13.42
C ALA A 123 7.83 0.84 -13.40
N LYS A 124 7.13 -0.14 -13.99
CA LYS A 124 5.66 -0.19 -13.96
C LYS A 124 5.11 -0.39 -12.55
N VAL A 125 5.70 -1.28 -11.74
CA VAL A 125 5.30 -1.47 -10.34
C VAL A 125 5.50 -0.17 -9.54
N ARG A 126 6.62 0.53 -9.73
CA ARG A 126 6.87 1.83 -9.08
C ARG A 126 5.84 2.87 -9.49
N ALA A 127 5.50 2.95 -10.78
CA ALA A 127 4.49 3.87 -11.28
C ALA A 127 3.10 3.57 -10.70
N ALA A 128 2.68 2.31 -10.72
CA ALA A 128 1.39 1.86 -10.23
C ALA A 128 1.19 2.11 -8.73
N LEU A 129 2.25 1.96 -7.92
CA LEU A 129 2.19 2.22 -6.48
C LEU A 129 2.67 3.62 -6.08
N ARG A 130 3.04 4.48 -7.05
CA ARG A 130 3.69 5.78 -6.80
C ARG A 130 4.80 5.69 -5.75
N LEU A 131 5.68 4.70 -5.92
CA LEU A 131 6.83 4.52 -5.03
C LEU A 131 7.87 5.60 -5.35
N THR A 132 8.06 6.54 -4.44
CA THR A 132 9.15 7.52 -4.54
C THR A 132 10.48 6.78 -4.50
N LEU A 133 11.33 6.98 -5.51
CA LEU A 133 12.72 6.54 -5.50
C LEU A 133 13.36 7.09 -4.23
N LYS A 134 13.67 6.21 -3.27
CA LYS A 134 14.57 6.58 -2.18
C LYS A 134 15.96 6.66 -2.83
N LYS A 135 16.38 7.89 -3.13
CA LYS A 135 17.70 8.23 -3.65
C LYS A 135 18.77 7.88 -2.63
#